data_AF-A0A7X4YRU6-F1
#
_entry.id   AF-A0A7X4YRU6-F1
#
_cell.length_a   1.000
_cell.length_b   1.000
_cell.length_c   1.000
_cell.angle_alpha   90.00
_cell.angle_beta   90.00
_cell.angle_gamma   90.00
#
_symmetry.space_group_name_H-M   'P 1'
#
loop_
_entity.id
_entity.type
_entity.pdbx_description
1 polymer ?
#
loop_
_entity_poly.entity_id
_entity_poly.type
_entity_poly.pdbx_seq_one_letter_code
_entity_poly.pdbx_strand_id
1 'polypeptide(L)'
;MNGSVHFVYVREGVTRNRYEKFSVGRSYPEAHFTRVDASAKDDFDDMLDVEQVMKNDTIQHAIDSASELSNENGTEAEEETKLNALIEETANYYGNSIGLMLGIGLYEEERSEDFSRGGKLTIAGTGTLEEDDSVGSVGAIRDKLRTAEAAGADIFFVPRDKETFMYVGISNEEEARQTAEELHLHLRVEPVSSLEEAINYLKQLP
;
A
#
# COMPACT_ATOMS: atom_id res chain seq x y z
N MET A 1 -13.56 1.79 -7.94
CA MET A 1 -12.49 2.41 -8.75
C MET A 1 -12.16 1.53 -9.96
N ASN A 2 -11.80 2.10 -11.12
CA ASN A 2 -11.44 1.32 -12.33
C ASN A 2 -9.95 1.43 -12.72
N GLY A 3 -9.05 1.54 -11.74
CA GLY A 3 -7.61 1.53 -11.94
C GLY A 3 -7.07 0.15 -12.29
N SER A 4 -5.95 0.10 -13.01
CA SER A 4 -5.28 -1.13 -13.46
C SER A 4 -4.23 -1.66 -12.46
N VAL A 5 -4.01 -0.93 -11.37
CA VAL A 5 -2.98 -1.22 -10.37
C VAL A 5 -3.48 -2.03 -9.18
N HIS A 6 -2.54 -2.68 -8.48
CA HIS A 6 -2.84 -3.59 -7.37
C HIS A 6 -2.21 -3.14 -6.04
N PHE A 7 -3.02 -3.19 -4.98
CA PHE A 7 -2.57 -2.97 -3.60
C PHE A 7 -1.99 -4.25 -3.02
N VAL A 8 -0.90 -4.12 -2.26
CA VAL A 8 -0.37 -5.24 -1.47
C VAL A 8 -0.35 -4.87 0.00
N TYR A 9 -1.02 -5.69 0.81
CA TYR A 9 -1.17 -5.50 2.24
C TYR A 9 -0.93 -6.83 2.98
N VAL A 10 -0.58 -6.72 4.25
CA VAL A 10 -0.39 -7.88 5.15
C VAL A 10 -1.43 -7.77 6.25
N ARG A 11 -2.09 -8.88 6.58
CA ARG A 11 -3.04 -8.94 7.69
C ARG A 11 -2.31 -9.35 8.96
N GLU A 12 -2.50 -8.58 10.01
CA GLU A 12 -1.94 -8.86 11.33
C GLU A 12 -3.04 -9.14 12.35
N GLY A 13 -2.66 -9.72 13.49
CA GLY A 13 -3.58 -10.00 14.57
C GLY A 13 -2.97 -10.80 15.71
N VAL A 14 -3.72 -10.91 16.80
CA VAL A 14 -3.27 -11.56 18.03
C VAL A 14 -4.10 -12.81 18.31
N THR A 15 -3.42 -13.94 18.53
CA THR A 15 -4.05 -15.18 19.03
C THR A 15 -3.89 -15.26 20.55
N ARG A 16 -4.97 -15.51 21.28
CA ARG A 16 -5.02 -15.49 22.76
C ARG A 16 -4.53 -16.78 23.39
N ASN A 17 -4.53 -17.89 22.65
CA ASN A 17 -4.18 -19.20 23.16
C ASN A 17 -3.65 -20.13 22.04
N ARG A 18 -3.13 -21.29 22.44
CA ARG A 18 -2.56 -22.27 21.50
C ARG A 18 -3.58 -22.86 20.53
N TYR A 19 -4.85 -22.91 20.91
CA TYR A 19 -5.91 -23.43 20.04
C TYR A 19 -6.23 -22.45 18.91
N GLU A 20 -6.36 -21.16 19.21
CA GLU A 20 -6.50 -20.12 18.19
C GLU A 20 -5.31 -20.10 17.25
N LYS A 21 -4.08 -20.12 17.79
CA LYS A 21 -2.86 -20.23 16.98
C LYS A 21 -2.90 -21.44 16.04
N PHE A 22 -3.31 -22.59 16.54
CA PHE A 22 -3.44 -23.80 15.72
C PHE A 22 -4.50 -23.66 14.62
N SER A 23 -5.66 -23.09 14.95
CA SER A 23 -6.75 -22.84 14.00
C SER A 23 -6.33 -21.86 12.90
N VAL A 24 -5.74 -20.73 13.27
CA VAL A 24 -5.23 -19.73 12.32
C VAL A 24 -4.15 -20.32 11.42
N GLY A 25 -3.17 -21.01 11.98
CA GLY A 25 -2.10 -21.64 11.18
C GLY A 25 -2.57 -22.76 10.25
N ARG A 26 -3.77 -23.32 10.48
CA ARG A 26 -4.42 -24.27 9.56
C ARG A 26 -5.14 -23.57 8.41
N SER A 27 -5.76 -22.43 8.69
CA SER A 27 -6.45 -21.62 7.68
C SER A 27 -5.51 -20.79 6.81
N TYR A 28 -4.39 -20.35 7.39
CA TYR A 28 -3.36 -19.52 6.76
C TYR A 28 -1.98 -20.17 6.99
N PRO A 29 -1.61 -21.19 6.20
CA PRO A 29 -0.35 -21.91 6.36
C PRO A 29 0.91 -21.05 6.29
N GLU A 30 0.82 -19.91 5.59
CA GLU A 30 1.85 -18.88 5.43
C GLU A 30 1.96 -17.92 6.63
N ALA A 31 1.04 -18.00 7.61
CA ALA A 31 1.06 -17.11 8.77
C ALA A 31 2.31 -17.33 9.64
N HIS A 32 3.00 -16.24 9.95
CA HIS A 32 4.14 -16.22 10.85
C HIS A 32 3.69 -15.83 12.27
N PHE A 33 4.12 -16.59 13.29
CA PHE A 33 3.72 -16.35 14.67
C PHE A 33 4.92 -16.04 15.56
N THR A 34 4.94 -14.84 16.11
CA THR A 34 5.85 -14.41 17.17
C THR A 34 5.16 -14.50 18.54
N ARG A 35 5.94 -14.60 19.61
CA ARG A 35 5.39 -14.50 20.97
C ARG A 35 5.39 -13.04 21.38
N VAL A 36 4.28 -12.61 21.96
CA VAL A 36 4.07 -11.27 22.49
C VAL A 36 3.66 -11.39 23.96
N ASP A 37 3.77 -10.30 24.72
CA ASP A 37 3.32 -10.25 26.11
C ASP A 37 1.81 -9.98 26.21
N ALA A 38 1.30 -9.80 27.44
CA ALA A 38 -0.12 -9.72 27.70
C ALA A 38 -0.75 -8.39 27.23
N SER A 39 0.01 -7.30 27.11
CA SER A 39 -0.50 -6.01 26.62
C SER A 39 -0.74 -6.01 25.13
N ALA A 40 -0.13 -6.94 24.38
CA ALA A 40 -0.12 -6.92 22.92
C ALA A 40 -1.50 -6.91 22.26
N LYS A 41 -2.54 -7.42 22.94
CA LYS A 41 -3.90 -7.29 22.42
C LYS A 41 -4.40 -5.84 22.51
N ASP A 42 -4.21 -5.20 23.67
CA ASP A 42 -4.67 -3.84 23.90
C ASP A 42 -3.85 -2.87 23.04
N ASP A 43 -2.51 -3.07 22.97
CA ASP A 43 -1.62 -2.31 22.10
C ASP A 43 -2.02 -2.43 20.61
N PHE A 44 -2.44 -3.62 20.18
CA PHE A 44 -2.90 -3.86 18.82
C PHE A 44 -4.26 -3.21 18.54
N ASP A 45 -5.20 -3.28 19.48
CA ASP A 45 -6.51 -2.63 19.34
C ASP A 45 -6.34 -1.10 19.28
N ASP A 46 -5.49 -0.52 20.13
CA ASP A 46 -5.16 0.92 20.09
C ASP A 46 -4.47 1.32 18.76
N MET A 47 -3.57 0.47 18.26
CA MET A 47 -2.92 0.68 16.96
C MET A 47 -3.93 0.68 15.80
N LEU A 48 -4.91 -0.24 15.82
CA LEU A 48 -5.94 -0.30 14.78
C LEU A 48 -6.79 0.97 14.73
N ASP A 49 -7.13 1.55 15.88
CA ASP A 49 -7.91 2.79 15.93
C ASP A 49 -7.15 3.96 15.27
N VAL A 50 -5.84 4.08 15.54
CA VAL A 50 -4.98 5.08 14.90
C VAL A 50 -4.82 4.80 13.41
N GLU A 51 -4.63 3.52 13.03
CA GLU A 51 -4.45 3.12 11.64
C GLU A 51 -5.68 3.39 10.78
N GLN A 52 -6.90 3.27 11.32
CA GLN A 52 -8.13 3.65 10.60
C GLN A 52 -8.20 5.15 10.30
N VAL A 53 -7.79 6.00 11.24
CA VAL A 53 -7.73 7.46 11.01
C VAL A 53 -6.72 7.76 9.91
N MET A 54 -5.49 7.25 10.04
CA MET A 54 -4.44 7.46 9.04
C MET A 54 -4.81 6.92 7.66
N LYS A 55 -5.60 5.83 7.59
CA LYS A 55 -6.10 5.28 6.33
C LYS A 55 -7.05 6.25 5.65
N ASN A 56 -7.98 6.86 6.40
CA ASN A 56 -8.90 7.85 5.83
C ASN A 56 -8.16 9.08 5.33
N ASP A 57 -7.17 9.57 6.09
CA ASP A 57 -6.32 10.69 5.68
C ASP A 57 -5.56 10.35 4.39
N THR A 58 -4.99 9.14 4.33
CA THR A 58 -4.29 8.65 3.13
C THR A 58 -5.21 8.57 1.90
N ILE A 59 -6.49 8.19 2.09
CA ILE A 59 -7.46 8.15 0.99
C ILE A 59 -7.79 9.57 0.52
N GLN A 60 -7.97 10.51 1.46
CA GLN A 60 -8.20 11.92 1.14
C GLN A 60 -7.03 12.49 0.34
N HIS A 61 -5.80 12.34 0.82
CA HIS A 61 -4.61 12.81 0.11
C HIS A 61 -4.51 12.19 -1.29
N ALA A 62 -4.83 10.90 -1.45
CA ALA A 62 -4.84 10.26 -2.77
C ALA A 62 -5.83 10.90 -3.75
N ILE A 63 -6.99 11.37 -3.28
CA ILE A 63 -7.96 12.10 -4.09
C ILE A 63 -7.40 13.46 -4.48
N ASP A 64 -6.88 14.20 -3.51
CA ASP A 64 -6.36 15.56 -3.70
C ASP A 64 -5.18 15.56 -4.67
N SER A 65 -4.16 14.73 -4.40
CA SER A 65 -2.98 14.60 -5.26
C SER A 65 -3.31 14.16 -6.68
N ALA A 66 -4.26 13.23 -6.85
CA ALA A 66 -4.67 12.77 -8.18
C ALA A 66 -5.36 13.90 -8.95
N SER A 67 -6.29 14.60 -8.30
CA SER A 67 -7.08 15.70 -8.89
C SER A 67 -6.17 16.88 -9.30
N GLU A 68 -5.20 17.23 -8.44
CA GLU A 68 -4.19 18.25 -8.75
C GLU A 68 -3.32 17.86 -9.95
N LEU A 69 -2.79 16.63 -9.97
CA LEU A 69 -1.98 16.13 -11.09
C LEU A 69 -2.81 15.96 -12.37
N SER A 70 -4.11 15.71 -12.25
CA SER A 70 -5.02 15.54 -13.38
C SER A 70 -5.54 16.89 -13.93
N ASN A 71 -5.35 18.00 -13.21
CA ASN A 71 -5.99 19.30 -13.48
C ASN A 71 -7.53 19.21 -13.51
N GLU A 72 -8.10 18.25 -12.78
CA GLU A 72 -9.53 18.15 -12.55
C GLU A 72 -9.83 18.72 -11.18
N ASN A 73 -10.65 19.77 -11.13
CA ASN A 73 -11.14 20.30 -9.86
C ASN A 73 -12.62 19.96 -9.77
N GLY A 74 -12.96 19.04 -8.86
CA GLY A 74 -14.33 18.76 -8.48
C GLY A 74 -14.90 19.90 -7.62
N THR A 75 -16.20 19.86 -7.38
CA THR A 75 -16.78 20.62 -6.28
C THR A 75 -16.51 19.90 -4.96
N GLU A 76 -16.44 20.64 -3.84
CA GLU A 76 -16.28 20.04 -2.49
C GLU A 76 -17.28 18.90 -2.23
N ALA A 77 -18.52 19.02 -2.74
CA ALA A 77 -19.55 18.00 -2.58
C ALA A 77 -19.27 16.72 -3.38
N GLU A 78 -18.64 16.83 -4.56
CA GLU A 78 -18.23 15.68 -5.37
C GLU A 78 -17.04 14.96 -4.72
N GLU A 79 -16.09 15.72 -4.19
CA GLU A 79 -14.94 15.19 -3.44
C GLU A 79 -15.38 14.46 -2.17
N GLU A 80 -16.28 15.04 -1.38
CA GLU A 80 -16.85 14.38 -0.19
C GLU A 80 -17.58 13.08 -0.56
N THR A 81 -18.31 13.08 -1.67
CA THR A 81 -18.99 11.88 -2.17
C THR A 81 -17.98 10.79 -2.57
N LYS A 82 -16.90 11.19 -3.27
CA LYS A 82 -15.83 10.31 -3.72
C LYS A 82 -15.06 9.72 -2.54
N LEU A 83 -14.73 10.54 -1.54
CA LEU A 83 -14.10 10.11 -0.29
C LEU A 83 -14.93 9.02 0.41
N ASN A 84 -16.21 9.28 0.65
CA ASN A 84 -17.09 8.34 1.34
C ASN A 84 -17.21 7.00 0.58
N ALA A 85 -17.31 7.06 -0.75
CA ALA A 85 -17.34 5.86 -1.58
C ALA A 85 -16.04 5.06 -1.51
N LEU A 86 -14.88 5.71 -1.53
CA LEU A 86 -13.57 5.05 -1.43
C LEU A 86 -13.32 4.49 -0.03
N ILE A 87 -13.78 5.14 1.03
CA ILE A 87 -13.73 4.58 2.40
C ILE A 87 -14.54 3.28 2.45
N GLU A 88 -15.74 3.25 1.87
CA GLU A 88 -16.55 2.03 1.82
C GLU A 88 -15.89 0.93 0.96
N GLU A 89 -15.43 1.27 -0.25
CA GLU A 89 -14.77 0.34 -1.17
C GLU A 89 -13.51 -0.26 -0.55
N THR A 90 -12.74 0.55 0.15
CA THR A 90 -11.48 0.13 0.75
C THR A 90 -11.63 -0.47 2.13
N ALA A 91 -12.83 -0.52 2.73
CA ALA A 91 -13.06 -1.00 4.10
C ALA A 91 -12.48 -2.40 4.37
N ASN A 92 -12.41 -3.26 3.35
CA ASN A 92 -11.89 -4.62 3.47
C ASN A 92 -10.37 -4.75 3.31
N TYR A 93 -9.68 -3.68 2.89
CA TYR A 93 -8.21 -3.64 2.82
C TYR A 93 -7.63 -3.27 4.19
N TYR A 94 -6.57 -3.99 4.57
CA TYR A 94 -5.91 -3.79 5.85
C TYR A 94 -4.81 -2.73 5.72
N GLY A 95 -4.78 -1.81 6.69
CA GLY A 95 -3.78 -0.76 6.84
C GLY A 95 -3.92 0.45 5.92
N ASN A 96 -3.19 1.51 6.25
CA ASN A 96 -3.15 2.79 5.53
C ASN A 96 -2.22 2.77 4.30
N SER A 97 -1.43 1.72 4.10
CA SER A 97 -0.39 1.62 3.06
C SER A 97 -0.89 1.54 1.59
N ILE A 98 -2.14 1.94 1.35
CA ILE A 98 -2.83 1.91 0.05
C ILE A 98 -2.74 3.21 -0.74
N GLY A 99 -2.31 4.31 -0.10
CA GLY A 99 -2.37 5.67 -0.64
C GLY A 99 -1.76 5.85 -2.02
N LEU A 100 -0.49 5.46 -2.17
CA LEU A 100 0.21 5.62 -3.45
C LEU A 100 -0.53 4.92 -4.60
N MET A 101 -0.89 3.65 -4.40
CA MET A 101 -1.55 2.87 -5.44
C MET A 101 -2.96 3.39 -5.73
N LEU A 102 -3.63 3.97 -4.72
CA LEU A 102 -4.94 4.60 -4.89
C LEU A 102 -4.80 5.89 -5.70
N GLY A 103 -3.80 6.73 -5.40
CA GLY A 103 -3.52 7.92 -6.20
C GLY A 103 -3.24 7.58 -7.67
N ILE A 104 -2.47 6.51 -7.94
CA ILE A 104 -2.19 6.06 -9.31
C ILE A 104 -3.49 5.63 -10.02
N GLY A 105 -4.32 4.82 -9.38
CA GLY A 105 -5.57 4.37 -9.99
C GLY A 105 -6.57 5.52 -10.21
N LEU A 106 -6.57 6.55 -9.36
CA LEU A 106 -7.48 7.70 -9.50
C LEU A 106 -7.03 8.53 -10.69
N TYR A 107 -5.72 8.74 -10.80
CA TYR A 107 -5.12 9.37 -11.97
C TYR A 107 -5.45 8.64 -13.28
N GLU A 108 -5.42 7.30 -13.28
CA GLU A 108 -5.84 6.50 -14.44
C GLU A 108 -7.30 6.77 -14.82
N GLU A 109 -8.19 6.80 -13.82
CA GLU A 109 -9.62 7.04 -14.03
C GLU A 109 -9.88 8.44 -14.60
N GLU A 110 -9.29 9.48 -14.01
CA GLU A 110 -9.45 10.88 -14.41
C GLU A 110 -8.84 11.17 -15.78
N ARG A 111 -7.66 10.61 -16.07
CA ARG A 111 -7.00 10.81 -17.37
C ARG A 111 -7.39 9.80 -18.44
N SER A 112 -8.27 8.84 -18.11
CA SER A 112 -8.58 7.70 -18.99
C SER A 112 -7.31 6.99 -19.49
N GLU A 113 -6.32 6.85 -18.60
CA GLU A 113 -5.05 6.19 -18.86
C GLU A 113 -5.10 4.71 -18.46
N ASP A 114 -4.25 3.90 -19.08
CA ASP A 114 -4.07 2.49 -18.75
C ASP A 114 -2.57 2.17 -18.66
N PHE A 115 -2.05 2.16 -17.44
CA PHE A 115 -0.65 1.85 -17.16
C PHE A 115 -0.36 0.35 -17.26
N SER A 116 -1.35 -0.52 -17.15
CA SER A 116 -1.17 -1.97 -17.39
C SER A 116 -0.90 -2.33 -18.85
N ARG A 117 -1.03 -1.37 -19.78
CA ARG A 117 -0.84 -1.58 -21.23
C ARG A 117 -1.76 -2.66 -21.78
N GLY A 118 -3.03 -2.64 -21.38
CA GLY A 118 -4.03 -3.64 -21.71
C GLY A 118 -3.78 -4.97 -20.99
N GLY A 119 -3.35 -4.93 -19.73
CA GLY A 119 -3.06 -6.10 -18.90
C GLY A 119 -1.76 -6.83 -19.24
N LYS A 120 -0.84 -6.19 -19.96
CA LYS A 120 0.50 -6.75 -20.25
C LYS A 120 1.49 -6.54 -19.12
N LEU A 121 1.28 -5.51 -18.31
CA LEU A 121 2.05 -5.20 -17.12
C LEU A 121 1.16 -5.34 -15.90
N THR A 122 1.60 -6.14 -14.94
CA THR A 122 1.00 -6.22 -13.62
C THR A 122 1.74 -5.28 -12.70
N ILE A 123 1.09 -4.18 -12.31
CA ILE A 123 1.68 -3.15 -11.46
C ILE A 123 1.12 -3.30 -10.05
N ALA A 124 2.01 -3.53 -9.09
CA ALA A 124 1.69 -3.60 -7.68
C ALA A 124 2.51 -2.58 -6.90
N GLY A 125 2.16 -2.36 -5.64
CA GLY A 125 3.00 -1.55 -4.77
C GLY A 125 2.36 -1.25 -3.42
N THR A 126 3.03 -0.38 -2.68
CA THR A 126 2.63 0.04 -1.35
C THR A 126 3.21 1.42 -1.04
N GLY A 127 2.58 2.13 -0.12
CA GLY A 127 3.00 3.46 0.34
C GLY A 127 1.79 4.21 0.87
N THR A 128 1.97 4.95 1.98
CA THR A 128 1.00 6.00 2.33
C THR A 128 1.12 7.13 1.32
N LEU A 129 0.16 8.05 1.35
CA LEU A 129 0.29 9.32 0.65
C LEU A 129 0.03 10.43 1.66
N GLU A 130 0.97 11.34 1.77
CA GLU A 130 0.96 12.45 2.71
C GLU A 130 0.34 13.71 2.07
N GLU A 131 0.01 14.71 2.89
CA GLU A 131 -0.60 15.99 2.44
C GLU A 131 0.27 16.74 1.44
N ASP A 132 1.60 16.52 1.45
CA ASP A 132 2.56 17.15 0.54
C ASP A 132 2.88 16.31 -0.71
N ASP A 133 1.98 15.38 -1.06
CA ASP A 133 2.10 14.39 -2.15
C ASP A 133 3.25 13.38 -2.00
N SER A 134 3.96 13.39 -0.86
CA SER A 134 5.05 12.46 -0.62
C SER A 134 4.55 11.07 -0.28
N VAL A 135 5.34 10.07 -0.67
CA VAL A 135 5.06 8.65 -0.38
C VAL A 135 5.74 8.28 0.94
N GLY A 136 4.94 8.02 1.97
CA GLY A 136 5.42 7.69 3.31
C GLY A 136 5.71 6.20 3.53
N SER A 137 6.49 5.94 4.59
CA SER A 137 6.98 4.61 4.96
C SER A 137 5.87 3.65 5.39
N VAL A 138 6.07 2.36 5.16
CA VAL A 138 5.12 1.29 5.49
C VAL A 138 5.82 0.06 6.07
N GLY A 139 5.06 -0.78 6.77
CA GLY A 139 5.56 -2.04 7.31
C GLY A 139 5.51 -3.21 6.31
N ALA A 140 6.16 -4.30 6.71
CA ALA A 140 6.09 -5.63 6.09
C ALA A 140 6.51 -5.68 4.61
N ILE A 141 7.52 -4.89 4.21
CA ILE A 141 8.01 -4.84 2.82
C ILE A 141 8.42 -6.23 2.33
N ARG A 142 9.14 -7.01 3.16
CA ARG A 142 9.54 -8.37 2.78
C ARG A 142 8.35 -9.24 2.35
N ASP A 143 7.30 -9.27 3.16
CA ASP A 143 6.10 -10.10 2.90
C ASP A 143 5.27 -9.56 1.74
N LYS A 144 5.20 -8.24 1.58
CA LYS A 144 4.53 -7.60 0.45
C LYS A 144 5.23 -7.93 -0.87
N LEU A 145 6.55 -7.85 -0.94
CA LEU A 145 7.31 -8.23 -2.13
C LEU A 145 7.13 -9.71 -2.48
N ARG A 146 7.21 -10.60 -1.48
CA ARG A 146 6.96 -12.04 -1.69
C ARG A 146 5.54 -12.29 -2.25
N THR A 147 4.56 -11.55 -1.76
CA THR A 147 3.16 -11.66 -2.21
C THR A 147 3.01 -11.14 -3.64
N ALA A 148 3.62 -10.00 -3.97
CA ALA A 148 3.59 -9.43 -5.32
C ALA A 148 4.27 -10.35 -6.35
N GLU A 149 5.43 -10.92 -6.01
CA GLU A 149 6.13 -11.89 -6.86
C GLU A 149 5.27 -13.12 -7.10
N ALA A 150 4.68 -13.68 -6.03
CA ALA A 150 3.80 -14.84 -6.14
C ALA A 150 2.53 -14.55 -6.96
N ALA A 151 2.08 -13.30 -7.00
CA ALA A 151 0.97 -12.84 -7.82
C ALA A 151 1.37 -12.50 -9.28
N GLY A 152 2.67 -12.54 -9.62
CA GLY A 152 3.17 -12.27 -10.96
C GLY A 152 3.27 -10.77 -11.29
N ALA A 153 3.52 -9.91 -10.29
CA ALA A 153 3.77 -8.50 -10.54
C ALA A 153 5.05 -8.29 -11.37
N ASP A 154 4.99 -7.42 -12.37
CA ASP A 154 6.16 -7.00 -13.16
C ASP A 154 6.91 -5.86 -12.46
N ILE A 155 6.16 -4.97 -11.79
CA ILE A 155 6.66 -3.76 -11.14
C ILE A 155 6.06 -3.69 -9.74
N PHE A 156 6.90 -3.37 -8.77
CA PHE A 156 6.50 -3.12 -7.39
C PHE A 156 7.00 -1.76 -6.92
N PHE A 157 6.08 -0.80 -6.74
CA PHE A 157 6.41 0.49 -6.15
C PHE A 157 6.59 0.39 -4.63
N VAL A 158 7.62 1.06 -4.13
CA VAL A 158 7.95 1.13 -2.70
C VAL A 158 8.31 2.57 -2.30
N PRO A 159 8.08 3.01 -1.05
CA PRO A 159 8.52 4.32 -0.60
C PRO A 159 10.04 4.49 -0.75
N ARG A 160 10.45 5.66 -1.24
CA ARG A 160 11.85 6.13 -1.24
C ARG A 160 12.13 6.94 0.02
N ASP A 161 11.99 6.29 1.17
CA ASP A 161 12.22 6.88 2.47
C ASP A 161 13.71 6.83 2.85
N LYS A 162 14.16 7.87 3.55
CA LYS A 162 15.54 7.97 4.07
C LYS A 162 15.64 7.62 5.55
N GLU A 163 14.53 7.70 6.27
CA GLU A 163 14.44 7.44 7.70
C GLU A 163 13.18 6.66 8.03
N THR A 164 13.29 5.81 9.04
CA THR A 164 12.23 4.96 9.54
C THR A 164 11.36 5.76 10.50
N PHE A 165 10.28 6.38 10.01
CA PHE A 165 9.44 7.25 10.85
C PHE A 165 8.66 6.48 11.92
N MET A 166 8.27 5.21 11.65
CA MET A 166 7.44 4.41 12.55
C MET A 166 7.92 2.96 12.76
N TYR A 167 8.81 2.44 11.92
CA TYR A 167 9.32 1.07 12.01
C TYR A 167 10.78 1.09 12.50
N VAL A 168 11.22 0.10 13.28
CA VAL A 168 12.63 0.01 13.66
C VAL A 168 13.36 -0.78 12.60
N GLY A 169 14.32 -0.17 11.90
CA GLY A 169 15.10 -0.88 10.89
C GLY A 169 15.70 0.02 9.83
N ILE A 170 16.12 -0.61 8.74
CA ILE A 170 16.52 0.03 7.48
C ILE A 170 15.30 0.68 6.80
N SER A 171 15.53 1.56 5.83
CA SER A 171 14.45 2.19 5.05
C SER A 171 13.70 1.16 4.19
N ASN A 172 12.50 1.49 3.72
CA ASN A 172 11.73 0.61 2.84
C ASN A 172 12.44 0.36 1.51
N GLU A 173 13.11 1.36 0.95
CA GLU A 173 13.93 1.18 -0.26
C GLU A 173 15.04 0.14 -0.04
N GLU A 174 15.77 0.26 1.07
CA GLU A 174 16.87 -0.64 1.39
C GLU A 174 16.35 -2.06 1.72
N GLU A 175 15.28 -2.19 2.50
CA GLU A 175 14.64 -3.48 2.79
C GLU A 175 14.15 -4.17 1.51
N ALA A 176 13.58 -3.39 0.59
CA ALA A 176 13.05 -3.92 -0.65
C ALA A 176 14.16 -4.45 -1.56
N ARG A 177 15.27 -3.71 -1.68
CA ARG A 177 16.45 -4.15 -2.45
C ARG A 177 17.09 -5.41 -1.87
N GLN A 178 17.32 -5.43 -0.55
CA GLN A 178 17.87 -6.60 0.13
C GLN A 178 16.96 -7.81 -0.05
N THR A 179 15.65 -7.64 0.15
CA THR A 179 14.67 -8.72 -0.04
C THR A 179 14.67 -9.24 -1.49
N ALA A 180 14.69 -8.34 -2.47
CA ALA A 180 14.69 -8.73 -3.88
C ALA A 180 15.93 -9.56 -4.24
N GLU A 181 17.10 -9.19 -3.73
CA GLU A 181 18.34 -9.95 -3.92
C GLU A 181 18.29 -11.30 -3.19
N GLU A 182 17.94 -11.31 -1.92
CA GLU A 182 17.90 -12.52 -1.08
C GLU A 182 16.91 -13.57 -1.58
N LEU A 183 15.74 -13.14 -2.06
CA LEU A 183 14.68 -14.02 -2.54
C LEU A 183 14.77 -14.29 -4.05
N HIS A 184 15.75 -13.70 -4.74
CA HIS A 184 15.92 -13.79 -6.19
C HIS A 184 14.63 -13.44 -6.96
N LEU A 185 13.98 -12.34 -6.57
CA LEU A 185 12.72 -11.90 -7.17
C LEU A 185 12.92 -11.49 -8.64
N HIS A 186 11.92 -11.76 -9.47
CA HIS A 186 11.91 -11.35 -10.87
C HIS A 186 11.23 -10.00 -11.09
N LEU A 187 10.30 -9.63 -10.21
CA LEU A 187 9.64 -8.33 -10.24
C LEU A 187 10.66 -7.19 -10.10
N ARG A 188 10.33 -6.04 -10.69
CA ARG A 188 11.14 -4.84 -10.62
C ARG A 188 10.73 -4.00 -9.42
N VAL A 189 11.62 -3.84 -8.45
CA VAL A 189 11.43 -2.92 -7.32
C VAL A 189 11.72 -1.50 -7.75
N GLU A 190 10.75 -0.59 -7.61
CA GLU A 190 10.86 0.80 -8.02
C GLU A 190 10.57 1.76 -6.85
N PRO A 191 11.61 2.33 -6.22
CA PRO A 191 11.44 3.30 -5.14
C PRO A 191 10.96 4.65 -5.69
N VAL A 192 9.90 5.20 -5.10
CA VAL A 192 9.33 6.51 -5.46
C VAL A 192 9.11 7.38 -4.23
N SER A 193 9.28 8.69 -4.39
CA SER A 193 9.15 9.67 -3.31
C SER A 193 7.85 10.46 -3.36
N SER A 194 7.13 10.46 -4.49
CA SER A 194 5.84 11.13 -4.65
C SER A 194 4.94 10.39 -5.65
N LEU A 195 3.65 10.71 -5.63
CA LEU A 195 2.70 10.23 -6.64
C LEU A 195 3.13 10.66 -8.06
N GLU A 196 3.57 11.91 -8.22
CA GLU A 196 4.03 12.44 -9.51
C GLU A 196 5.20 11.61 -10.08
N GLU A 197 6.16 11.22 -9.24
CA GLU A 197 7.29 10.41 -9.66
C GLU A 197 6.85 9.04 -10.18
N ALA A 198 5.91 8.39 -9.50
CA ALA A 198 5.35 7.11 -9.93
C ALA A 198 4.61 7.23 -11.28
N ILE A 199 3.78 8.27 -11.44
CA ILE A 199 3.08 8.54 -12.70
C ILE A 199 4.06 8.82 -13.84
N ASN A 200 5.10 9.62 -13.60
CA ASN A 200 6.12 9.94 -14.59
C ASN A 200 6.91 8.69 -15.00
N TYR A 201 7.22 7.80 -14.05
CA TYR A 201 7.84 6.51 -14.35
C TYR A 201 6.96 5.67 -15.28
N LEU A 202 5.66 5.50 -14.93
CA LEU A 202 4.72 4.68 -15.71
C LEU A 202 4.50 5.22 -17.14
N LYS A 203 4.47 6.54 -17.31
CA LYS A 203 4.35 7.17 -18.64
C LYS A 203 5.56 6.92 -19.55
N GLN A 204 6.74 6.74 -18.97
CA GLN A 204 7.98 6.49 -19.71
C GLN A 204 8.16 5.02 -20.08
N LEU A 205 7.33 4.12 -19.54
CA LEU A 205 7.35 2.71 -19.94
C LEU A 205 6.91 2.56 -21.40
N PRO A 206 7.59 1.71 -22.17
CA PRO A 206 7.34 1.51 -23.60
C PRO A 206 5.95 0.93 -23.92
#